data_AF-A0A519T7L5-F1
#
_entry.id   AF-A0A519T7L5-F1
#
_cell.length_a   1.000
_cell.length_b   1.000
_cell.length_c   1.000
_cell.angle_alpha   90.00
_cell.angle_beta   90.00
_cell.angle_gamma   90.00
#
_symmetry.space_group_name_H-M   'P 1'
#
loop_
_entity.id
_entity.type
_entity.pdbx_description
1 polymer ?
#
loop_
_entity_poly.entity_id
_entity_poly.type
_entity_poly.pdbx_seq_one_letter_code
_entity_poly.pdbx_strand_id
1 'polypeptide(L)'
;MKLFFLLIYLKTNSLQQRQAASFGVSQTRVSRLAGVLLEVLNQTLVALDLLPVRDGAQLAERLTGHPDKVFTYNGVERGIPRNADWQGQQEE
;
A
#
# COMPACT_ATOMS: atom_id res chain seq x y z
N MET A 1 -12.34 -13.49 0.59
CA MET A 1 -12.47 -12.30 -0.30
C MET A 1 -11.98 -10.98 0.31
N LYS A 2 -12.06 -10.75 1.63
CA LYS A 2 -11.64 -9.47 2.26
C LYS A 2 -10.15 -9.14 2.10
N LEU A 3 -9.27 -10.11 2.39
CA LEU A 3 -7.83 -9.93 2.19
C LEU A 3 -7.49 -9.69 0.71
N PHE A 4 -8.07 -10.49 -0.19
CA PHE A 4 -7.89 -10.31 -1.63
C PHE A 4 -8.35 -8.92 -2.11
N PHE A 5 -9.50 -8.43 -1.63
CA PHE A 5 -9.97 -7.07 -1.87
C PHE A 5 -8.89 -6.04 -1.48
N LEU A 6 -8.38 -6.11 -0.25
CA LEU A 6 -7.36 -5.16 0.22
C LEU A 6 -6.05 -5.27 -0.56
N LEU A 7 -5.58 -6.49 -0.86
CA LEU A 7 -4.33 -6.71 -1.59
C LEU A 7 -4.41 -6.17 -3.01
N ILE A 8 -5.52 -6.35 -3.72
CA ILE A 8 -5.72 -5.76 -5.05
C ILE A 8 -5.74 -4.24 -4.96
N TYR A 9 -6.43 -3.68 -3.96
CA TYR A 9 -6.48 -2.23 -3.74
C TYR A 9 -5.08 -1.64 -3.53
N LEU A 10 -4.27 -2.27 -2.68
CA LEU A 10 -2.89 -1.85 -2.38
C LEU A 10 -1.93 -2.06 -3.56
N LYS A 11 -2.03 -3.20 -4.27
CA LYS A 11 -1.11 -3.55 -5.36
C LYS A 11 -1.31 -2.67 -6.58
N THR A 12 -2.57 -2.37 -6.90
CA THR A 12 -2.93 -1.65 -8.14
C THR A 12 -3.05 -0.15 -7.93
N ASN A 13 -3.01 0.32 -6.67
CA ASN A 13 -3.34 1.70 -6.29
C ASN A 13 -4.63 2.17 -6.99
N SER A 14 -5.63 1.29 -7.04
CA SER A 14 -6.83 1.53 -7.84
C SER A 14 -7.60 2.72 -7.29
N LEU A 15 -8.09 3.58 -8.19
CA LEU A 15 -9.16 4.51 -7.86
C LEU A 15 -10.31 3.74 -7.18
N GLN A 16 -10.87 4.32 -6.11
CA GLN A 16 -11.94 3.65 -5.35
C GLN A 16 -13.12 3.24 -6.23
N GLN A 17 -13.39 3.98 -7.31
CA GLN A 17 -14.41 3.66 -8.32
C GLN A 17 -14.10 2.37 -9.09
N ARG A 18 -12.84 2.14 -9.46
CA ARG A 18 -12.42 0.90 -10.14
C ARG A 18 -12.55 -0.28 -9.19
N GLN A 19 -12.09 -0.13 -7.94
CA GLN A 19 -12.23 -1.15 -6.91
C GLN A 19 -13.71 -1.46 -6.62
N ALA A 20 -14.54 -0.42 -6.54
CA ALA A 20 -15.99 -0.52 -6.36
C ALA A 20 -16.63 -1.35 -7.48
N ALA A 21 -16.32 -1.04 -8.74
CA ALA A 21 -16.80 -1.77 -9.91
C ALA A 21 -16.34 -3.24 -9.89
N SER A 22 -15.06 -3.50 -9.63
CA SER A 22 -14.50 -4.86 -9.61
C SER A 22 -15.10 -5.76 -8.52
N PHE A 23 -15.58 -5.19 -7.43
CA PHE A 23 -16.09 -5.94 -6.28
C PHE A 23 -17.59 -5.75 -6.02
N GLY A 24 -18.31 -5.05 -6.90
CA GLY A 24 -19.76 -4.84 -6.81
C GLY A 24 -20.20 -4.06 -5.56
N VAL A 25 -19.39 -3.11 -5.09
CA VAL A 25 -19.68 -2.30 -3.91
C VAL A 25 -19.68 -0.81 -4.26
N SER A 26 -20.30 0.04 -3.44
CA SER A 26 -20.22 1.50 -3.64
C SER A 26 -18.83 2.04 -3.27
N GLN A 27 -18.45 3.17 -3.85
CA GLN A 27 -17.20 3.86 -3.54
C GLN A 27 -17.05 4.15 -2.04
N THR A 28 -18.11 4.60 -1.37
CA THR A 28 -18.11 4.84 0.09
C THR A 28 -17.84 3.56 0.89
N ARG A 29 -18.36 2.41 0.42
CA ARG A 29 -18.06 1.11 1.04
C ARG A 29 -16.61 0.70 0.83
N VAL A 30 -16.00 1.01 -0.32
CA VAL A 30 -14.57 0.75 -0.56
C VAL A 30 -13.71 1.44 0.49
N SER A 31 -13.93 2.73 0.73
CA SER A 31 -13.15 3.49 1.72
C SER A 31 -13.28 2.90 3.13
N ARG A 32 -14.52 2.61 3.58
CA ARG A 32 -14.76 1.99 4.89
C ARG A 32 -14.12 0.62 5.03
N LEU A 33 -14.26 -0.24 4.01
CA LEU A 33 -13.67 -1.57 4.00
C LEU A 33 -12.14 -1.50 4.01
N ALA A 34 -11.55 -0.64 3.16
CA ALA A 34 -10.10 -0.49 3.09
C ALA A 34 -9.52 -0.04 4.44
N GLY A 35 -10.14 0.94 5.11
CA GLY A 35 -9.70 1.43 6.42
C GLY A 35 -9.66 0.32 7.47
N VAL A 36 -10.78 -0.37 7.69
CA VAL A 36 -10.88 -1.45 8.70
C VAL A 36 -9.94 -2.61 8.36
N LEU A 37 -9.87 -3.01 7.10
CA LEU A 37 -9.02 -4.14 6.70
C LEU A 37 -7.54 -3.79 6.78
N LEU A 38 -7.15 -2.54 6.52
CA LEU A 38 -5.77 -2.09 6.65
C LEU A 38 -5.32 -2.09 8.11
N GLU A 39 -6.20 -1.70 9.03
CA GLU A 39 -5.91 -1.77 10.47
C GLU A 39 -5.66 -3.22 10.92
N VAL A 40 -6.55 -4.14 10.56
CA VAL A 40 -6.40 -5.57 10.86
C VAL A 40 -5.12 -6.14 10.24
N LEU A 41 -4.81 -5.74 9.00
CA LEU A 41 -3.56 -6.15 8.33
C LEU A 41 -2.33 -5.67 9.12
N ASN A 42 -2.31 -4.39 9.53
CA ASN A 42 -1.19 -3.85 10.30
C ASN A 42 -1.02 -4.56 11.65
N GLN A 43 -2.11 -4.78 12.39
CA GLN A 43 -2.07 -5.54 13.65
C GLN A 43 -1.51 -6.95 13.44
N THR A 44 -1.92 -7.62 12.36
CA THR A 44 -1.42 -8.95 12.01
C THR A 44 0.07 -8.92 11.67
N LEU A 45 0.52 -7.94 10.87
CA LEU A 45 1.93 -7.80 10.52
C LEU A 45 2.81 -7.48 11.73
N VAL A 46 2.31 -6.69 12.69
CA VAL A 46 3.01 -6.44 13.96
C VAL A 46 3.15 -7.74 14.75
N ALA A 47 2.07 -8.52 14.89
CA ALA A 47 2.11 -9.78 15.63
C ALA A 47 3.08 -10.81 15.01
N LEU A 48 3.33 -10.72 13.70
CA LEU A 48 4.27 -11.58 12.98
C LEU A 48 5.69 -11.01 12.86
N ASP A 49 5.96 -9.80 13.37
CA ASP A 49 7.20 -9.06 13.14
C ASP A 49 7.56 -8.87 11.64
N LEU A 50 6.52 -8.63 10.83
CA LEU A 50 6.60 -8.44 9.37
C LEU A 50 6.18 -7.04 8.92
N LEU A 51 6.08 -6.08 9.86
CA LEU A 51 5.72 -4.71 9.50
C LEU A 51 6.83 -4.07 8.64
N PRO A 52 6.50 -3.38 7.53
CA PRO A 52 7.50 -2.77 6.67
C PRO A 52 8.26 -1.67 7.42
N VAL A 53 9.59 -1.74 7.38
CA VAL A 53 10.47 -0.69 7.90
C VAL A 53 10.29 0.57 7.05
N ARG A 54 10.07 1.71 7.70
CA ARG A 54 9.83 3.01 7.05
C ARG A 54 11.04 3.95 7.07
N ASP A 55 12.03 3.62 7.89
CA ASP A 55 13.26 4.40 8.05
C ASP A 55 14.46 3.67 7.42
N GLY A 56 15.28 4.42 6.68
CA GLY A 56 16.43 3.86 5.96
C GLY A 56 17.51 3.34 6.89
N ALA A 57 17.73 3.98 8.03
CA ALA A 57 18.76 3.56 8.99
C ALA A 57 18.33 2.28 9.72
N GLN A 58 17.08 2.20 10.17
CA GLN A 58 16.49 0.97 10.73
C GLN A 58 16.54 -0.19 9.72
N LEU A 59 16.30 0.09 8.43
CA LEU A 59 16.37 -0.93 7.40
C LEU A 59 17.81 -1.43 7.25
N ALA A 60 18.79 -0.54 7.19
CA ALA A 60 20.21 -0.91 7.09
C ALA A 60 20.67 -1.77 8.27
N GLU A 61 20.25 -1.43 9.49
CA GLU A 61 20.52 -2.24 10.70
C GLU A 61 19.92 -3.64 10.57
N ARG A 62 18.64 -3.75 10.19
CA ARG A 62 17.95 -5.04 10.04
C ARG A 62 18.57 -5.91 8.94
N LEU A 63 19.04 -5.31 7.84
CA LEU A 63 19.70 -6.03 6.75
C LEU A 63 21.14 -6.45 7.09
N THR A 64 21.79 -5.78 8.04
CA THR A 64 23.15 -6.15 8.48
C THR A 64 23.18 -7.55 9.10
N GLY A 65 22.15 -7.90 9.89
CA GLY A 65 21.99 -9.23 10.47
C GLY A 65 21.34 -10.28 9.56
N HIS A 66 20.89 -9.91 8.35
CA HIS A 66 20.13 -10.81 7.48
C HIS A 66 21.03 -11.89 6.85
N PRO A 67 20.59 -13.17 6.80
CA PRO A 67 21.40 -14.26 6.22
C PRO A 67 21.67 -14.05 4.74
N ASP A 68 20.68 -13.55 3.99
CA ASP A 68 20.86 -13.16 2.59
C ASP A 68 21.43 -11.76 2.48
N LYS A 69 22.34 -11.55 1.51
CA LYS A 69 22.95 -10.24 1.18
C LYS A 69 22.60 -9.73 -0.21
N VAL A 70 21.95 -10.56 -1.03
CA VAL A 70 21.45 -10.21 -2.35
C VAL A 70 19.94 -10.11 -2.27
N PHE A 71 19.41 -8.91 -2.49
CA PHE A 71 17.99 -8.64 -2.38
C PHE A 71 17.41 -8.29 -3.75
N THR A 72 16.29 -8.93 -4.09
CA THR A 72 15.51 -8.55 -5.26
C THR A 72 14.46 -7.52 -4.86
N TYR A 73 14.53 -6.33 -5.45
CA TYR A 73 13.50 -5.33 -5.28
C TYR A 73 12.40 -5.54 -6.33
N ASN A 74 11.16 -5.77 -5.90
CA ASN A 74 10.01 -5.77 -6.80
C ASN A 74 9.57 -4.33 -7.06
N GLY A 75 10.42 -3.59 -7.78
CA GLY A 75 10.17 -2.24 -8.21
C GLY A 75 9.16 -2.24 -9.34
N VAL A 76 8.01 -1.63 -9.09
CA VAL A 76 7.13 -1.18 -10.17
C VAL A 76 7.26 0.33 -10.23
N GLU A 77 7.57 0.87 -11.41
CA GLU A 77 7.39 2.31 -11.65
C GLU A 77 5.95 2.66 -11.29
N ARG A 78 5.78 3.53 -10.30
CA ARG A 78 4.47 4.08 -9.97
C ARG A 78 4.37 5.41 -10.68
N GLY A 79 3.27 5.63 -11.40
CA GLY A 79 2.96 6.96 -11.91
C GLY A 79 3.01 7.98 -10.77
N ILE A 80 3.61 9.13 -11.05
CA ILE A 80 3.70 10.24 -10.10
C ILE A 80 2.25 10.56 -9.68
N PRO A 81 1.92 10.49 -8.36
CA PRO A 81 0.60 10.87 -7.92
C PRO A 81 0.36 12.34 -8.28
N ARG A 82 -0.83 12.64 -8.80
CA ARG A 82 -1.21 13.99 -9.20
C ARG A 82 -0.95 14.96 -8.05
N ASN A 83 -0.36 16.12 -8.36
CA ASN A 83 -0.08 17.15 -7.36
C ASN A 83 -1.38 17.50 -6.61
N ALA A 84 -1.37 17.40 -5.28
CA ALA A 84 -2.54 17.70 -4.45
C ALA A 84 -2.81 19.21 -4.35
N ASP A 85 -1.83 20.03 -4.72
CA ASP A 85 -1.98 21.47 -4.82
C ASP A 85 -2.73 21.85 -6.10
N TRP A 86 -3.85 22.55 -5.94
CA TRP A 86 -4.65 23.07 -7.04
C TRP A 86 -3.90 24.11 -7.87
N GLN A 87 -3.01 24.90 -7.25
CA GLN A 87 -2.26 25.94 -7.97
C GLN A 87 -1.19 25.32 -8.87
N GLY A 88 -0.47 24.31 -8.39
CA GLY A 88 0.54 23.60 -9.17
C GLY A 88 0.00 22.70 -10.29
N GLN A 89 -1.32 22.54 -10.43
CA GLN A 89 -1.94 21.79 -11.55
C GLN A 89 -2.23 22.65 -12.78
N GLN A 90 -2.12 23.98 -12.69
CA GLN A 90 -2.43 24.89 -13.81
C GLN A 90 -1.24 25.14 -14.74
N GLU A 91 -0.04 24.72 -14.33
CA GLU A 91 1.22 24.96 -15.06
C GLU A 91 1.73 23.73 -15.84
N GLU A 92 1.03 22.59 -15.77
CA GLU A 92 1.21 21.41 -16.64
C GLU A 92 0.16 21.38 -17.75
#